data_AF-A0A4Y5ZP94-F1
#
_entry.id   AF-A0A4Y5ZP94-F1
#
_cell.length_a   1.000
_cell.length_b   1.000
_cell.length_c   1.000
_cell.angle_alpha   90.00
_cell.angle_beta   90.00
_cell.angle_gamma   90.00
#
_symmetry.space_group_name_H-M   'P 1'
#
loop_
_entity.id
_entity.type
_entity.pdbx_description
1 polymer ?
#
loop_
_entity_poly.entity_id
_entity_poly.type
_entity_poly.pdbx_seq_one_letter_code
_entity_poly.pdbx_strand_id
1 'polypeptide(L)'
;MERLFPVSIALSCHAGACHGLFYGRADSVHPTKFANIGSAKGLALELADRQGKILIAPQAAFNAAINPSDHTATFLLSARYYATSMPVTAGTFSSVIQVTFTYQ
;
A
#
# COMPACT_ATOMS: atom_id res chain seq x y z
N MET A 1 -11.74 -16.48 -0.92
CA MET A 1 -12.49 -15.20 -0.82
C MET A 1 -11.46 -14.08 -0.77
N GLU A 2 -10.99 -13.61 -1.92
CA GLU A 2 -10.07 -12.47 -2.01
C GLU A 2 -10.88 -11.19 -1.86
N ARG A 3 -10.86 -10.59 -0.68
CA ARG A 3 -11.49 -9.28 -0.46
C ARG A 3 -10.42 -8.21 -0.69
N LEU A 4 -10.53 -7.50 -1.82
CA LEU A 4 -9.77 -6.29 -2.07
C LEU A 4 -10.37 -5.16 -1.23
N PHE A 5 -9.51 -4.47 -0.48
CA PHE A 5 -9.84 -3.24 0.22
C PHE A 5 -9.41 -2.07 -0.67
N PRO A 6 -10.35 -1.31 -1.26
CA PRO A 6 -9.98 -0.11 -2.01
C PRO A 6 -9.43 0.94 -1.04
N VAL A 7 -8.30 1.55 -1.41
CA VAL A 7 -7.69 2.65 -0.65
C VAL A 7 -7.51 3.82 -1.61
N SER A 8 -8.04 4.98 -1.26
CA SER A 8 -7.93 6.19 -2.08
C SER A 8 -7.34 7.31 -1.25
N ILE A 9 -6.23 7.88 -1.74
CA ILE A 9 -5.58 9.05 -1.13
C ILE A 9 -5.59 10.16 -2.18
N ALA A 10 -6.29 11.25 -1.89
CA ALA A 10 -6.35 12.43 -2.75
C ALA A 10 -5.50 13.55 -2.13
N LEU A 11 -4.64 14.16 -2.93
CA LEU A 11 -3.77 15.24 -2.53
C LEU A 11 -3.84 16.37 -3.55
N SER A 12 -3.89 17.61 -3.08
CA SER A 12 -3.70 18.78 -3.93
C SER A 12 -2.20 18.99 -4.14
N CYS A 13 -1.77 18.91 -5.40
CA CYS A 13 -0.39 19.00 -5.84
C CYS A 13 -0.26 20.23 -6.73
N HIS A 14 0.11 21.37 -6.14
CA HIS A 14 0.30 22.62 -6.88
C HIS A 14 1.54 22.61 -7.79
N ALA A 15 2.42 21.62 -7.63
CA ALA A 15 3.64 21.44 -8.40
C ALA A 15 3.48 20.25 -9.38
N GLY A 16 4.30 20.22 -10.44
CA GLY A 16 4.10 19.37 -11.62
C GLY A 16 4.23 17.86 -11.39
N ALA A 17 4.71 17.41 -10.22
CA ALA A 17 4.71 16.00 -9.84
C ALA A 17 4.40 15.79 -8.34
N CYS A 18 3.71 14.68 -8.05
CA CYS A 18 3.43 14.22 -6.70
C CYS A 18 3.94 12.80 -6.50
N HIS A 19 4.97 12.66 -5.67
CA HIS A 19 5.64 11.40 -5.41
C HIS A 19 5.25 10.86 -4.03
N GLY A 20 4.70 9.65 -3.96
CA GLY A 20 4.38 8.98 -2.71
C GLY A 20 5.41 7.90 -2.39
N LEU A 21 6.08 8.00 -1.25
CA LEU A 21 7.01 7.00 -0.75
C LEU A 21 6.37 6.22 0.40
N PHE A 22 6.20 4.91 0.22
CA PHE A 22 5.42 4.05 1.10
C PHE A 22 6.33 3.29 2.06
N TYR A 23 6.33 3.69 3.33
CA TYR A 23 7.10 3.07 4.40
C TYR A 23 6.26 2.11 5.24
N GLY A 24 6.87 1.03 5.68
CA GLY A 24 6.26 0.13 6.65
C GLY A 24 7.22 -1.00 7.00
N ARG A 25 6.80 -1.83 7.94
CA ARG A 25 7.56 -3.03 8.30
C ARG A 25 7.39 -4.08 7.21
N ALA A 26 8.49 -4.54 6.63
CA ALA A 26 8.46 -5.66 5.69
C ALA A 26 8.15 -6.98 6.41
N ASP A 27 7.36 -7.84 5.78
CA ASP A 27 7.16 -9.21 6.25
C ASP A 27 8.48 -10.00 6.17
N SER A 28 8.77 -10.80 7.20
CA SER A 28 10.04 -11.52 7.31
C SER A 28 10.16 -12.68 6.32
N VAL A 29 9.04 -13.22 5.83
CA VAL A 29 9.02 -14.32 4.86
C VAL A 29 8.89 -13.78 3.44
N HIS A 30 8.10 -12.71 3.26
CA HIS A 30 7.87 -12.05 1.97
C HIS A 30 8.19 -10.55 2.06
N PRO A 31 9.46 -10.13 1.92
CA PRO A 31 9.87 -8.73 2.11
C PRO A 31 9.22 -7.70 1.18
N THR A 32 8.54 -8.16 0.11
CA THR A 32 7.73 -7.30 -0.79
C THR A 32 6.32 -7.00 -0.26
N LYS A 33 5.99 -7.48 0.94
CA LYS A 33 4.69 -7.32 1.61
C LYS A 33 4.88 -6.62 2.95
N PHE A 34 3.82 -5.95 3.43
CA PHE A 34 3.83 -5.31 4.74
C PHE A 34 3.44 -6.31 5.84
N ALA A 35 4.22 -6.35 6.91
CA ALA A 35 4.05 -7.31 8.00
C ALA A 35 2.76 -7.10 8.79
N ASN A 36 2.10 -8.19 9.16
CA ASN A 36 1.11 -8.15 10.23
C ASN A 36 1.79 -7.89 11.58
N ILE A 37 1.35 -6.87 12.32
CA ILE A 37 1.76 -6.56 13.69
C ILE A 37 0.75 -7.03 14.75
N GLY A 38 -0.35 -7.67 14.32
CA GLY A 38 -1.33 -8.30 15.20
C GLY A 38 -0.96 -9.73 15.62
N SER A 39 -1.93 -10.43 16.22
CA SER A 39 -1.72 -11.79 16.74
C SER A 39 -1.84 -12.90 15.69
N ALA A 40 -2.54 -12.66 14.57
CA ALA A 40 -2.66 -13.65 13.49
C ALA A 40 -1.29 -13.97 12.85
N LYS A 41 -1.05 -15.24 12.52
CA LYS A 41 0.19 -15.68 11.83
C LYS A 41 -0.10 -16.22 10.44
N GLY A 42 0.91 -16.12 9.56
CA GLY A 42 0.82 -16.58 8.17
C GLY A 42 0.13 -15.59 7.24
N LEU A 43 -0.04 -14.32 7.66
CA LEU A 43 -0.63 -13.26 6.84
C LEU A 43 0.26 -12.03 6.81
N ALA A 44 0.30 -11.39 5.64
CA ALA A 44 0.84 -10.06 5.40
C ALA A 44 -0.17 -9.21 4.61
N LEU A 45 0.07 -7.90 4.55
CA LEU A 45 -0.70 -6.97 3.71
C LEU A 45 0.04 -6.81 2.38
N GLU A 46 -0.64 -7.11 1.29
CA GLU A 46 -0.20 -6.70 -0.04
C GLU A 46 -0.86 -5.39 -0.42
N LEU A 47 -0.05 -4.42 -0.83
CA LEU A 47 -0.50 -3.15 -1.41
C LEU A 47 -0.16 -3.15 -2.89
N ALA A 48 -1.07 -2.64 -3.71
CA ALA A 48 -0.89 -2.51 -5.14
C ALA A 48 -1.61 -1.28 -5.69
N ASP A 49 -1.42 -1.01 -6.98
CA ASP A 49 -2.29 -0.09 -7.70
C ASP A 49 -3.74 -0.59 -7.75
N ARG A 50 -4.67 0.25 -8.23
CA ARG A 50 -6.10 -0.05 -8.33
C ARG A 50 -6.41 -1.40 -9.02
N GLN A 51 -5.59 -1.79 -10.00
CA GLN A 51 -5.80 -3.00 -10.80
C GLN A 51 -5.08 -4.23 -10.22
N GLY A 52 -4.30 -4.07 -9.15
CA GLY A 52 -3.49 -5.16 -8.58
C GLY A 52 -2.33 -5.59 -9.48
N LYS A 53 -1.93 -4.77 -10.46
CA LYS A 53 -0.89 -5.06 -11.45
C LYS A 53 0.49 -4.61 -10.99
N ILE A 54 0.56 -3.49 -10.28
CA ILE A 54 1.82 -2.94 -9.76
C ILE A 54 1.81 -3.09 -8.26
N LEU A 55 2.69 -3.95 -7.75
CA LEU A 55 2.87 -4.16 -6.32
C LEU A 55 3.69 -3.01 -5.73
N ILE A 56 3.24 -2.50 -4.59
CA ILE A 56 3.94 -1.46 -3.84
C ILE A 56 4.56 -2.15 -2.63
N ALA A 57 5.88 -2.34 -2.69
CA ALA A 57 6.64 -2.92 -1.58
C ALA A 57 6.87 -1.87 -0.47
N PRO A 58 7.25 -2.31 0.74
CA PRO A 58 7.85 -1.43 1.73
C PRO A 58 9.02 -0.62 1.12
N GLN A 59 9.09 0.66 1.48
CA GLN A 59 10.03 1.65 0.96
C GLN A 59 9.94 1.91 -0.55
N ALA A 60 8.87 1.45 -1.23
CA ALA A 60 8.67 1.71 -2.64
C ALA A 60 8.04 3.08 -2.90
N ALA A 61 8.44 3.65 -4.02
CA ALA A 61 7.88 4.85 -4.59
C ALA A 61 6.71 4.52 -5.52
N PHE A 62 5.65 5.32 -5.47
CA PHE A 62 4.55 5.27 -6.44
C PHE A 62 4.14 6.68 -6.82
N ASN A 63 3.84 6.89 -8.09
CA ASN A 63 3.42 8.18 -8.63
C ASN A 63 1.96 8.12 -9.06
N ALA A 64 1.22 9.19 -8.79
CA ALA A 64 -0.10 9.41 -9.35
C ALA A 64 -0.02 10.48 -10.45
N ALA A 65 -0.86 10.34 -11.47
CA ALA A 65 -1.02 11.38 -12.47
C ALA A 65 -1.68 12.61 -11.82
N ILE A 66 -1.20 13.80 -12.16
CA ILE A 66 -1.82 15.06 -11.76
C ILE A 66 -2.91 15.41 -12.76
N ASN A 67 -4.08 15.74 -12.26
CA ASN A 67 -5.13 16.35 -13.05
C ASN A 67 -4.74 17.83 -13.31
N PRO A 68 -4.51 18.24 -14.57
CA PRO A 68 -4.05 19.59 -14.88
C PRO A 68 -5.14 20.66 -14.67
N SER A 69 -6.42 20.29 -14.53
CA SER A 69 -7.51 21.28 -14.36
C SER A 69 -7.70 21.73 -12.92
N ASP A 70 -7.45 20.86 -11.94
CA ASP A 70 -7.65 21.12 -10.51
C ASP A 70 -6.38 20.95 -9.67
N HIS A 71 -5.25 20.62 -10.32
CA HIS A 71 -3.97 20.37 -9.67
C HIS A 71 -4.06 19.33 -8.55
N THR A 72 -4.89 18.29 -8.72
CA THR A 72 -4.99 17.19 -7.77
C THR A 72 -4.32 15.93 -8.29
N ALA A 73 -3.73 15.15 -7.38
CA ALA A 73 -3.25 13.80 -7.65
C ALA A 73 -4.03 12.82 -6.77
N THR A 74 -4.59 11.77 -7.39
CA THR A 74 -5.30 10.72 -6.66
C THR A 74 -4.56 9.40 -6.77
N PHE A 75 -4.09 8.89 -5.63
CA PHE A 75 -3.47 7.58 -5.49
C PHE A 75 -4.59 6.56 -5.28
N LEU A 76 -4.94 5.87 -6.37
CA LEU A 76 -5.91 4.79 -6.36
C LEU A 76 -5.18 3.47 -6.11
N LEU A 77 -5.28 2.98 -4.88
CA LEU A 77 -4.58 1.80 -4.41
C LEU A 77 -5.57 0.69 -4.08
N SER A 78 -5.05 -0.53 -4.07
CA SER A 78 -5.76 -1.70 -3.56
C SER A 78 -4.91 -2.42 -2.53
N ALA A 79 -5.57 -2.89 -1.48
CA ALA A 79 -4.95 -3.67 -0.42
C ALA A 79 -5.61 -5.06 -0.34
N ARG A 80 -4.82 -6.11 -0.07
CA ARG A 80 -5.36 -7.45 0.20
C ARG A 80 -4.53 -8.21 1.22
N TYR A 81 -5.14 -9.20 1.86
CA TYR A 81 -4.40 -10.18 2.66
C TYR A 81 -3.61 -11.11 1.75
N TYR A 82 -2.37 -11.40 2.14
CA TYR A 82 -1.48 -12.33 1.47
C TYR A 82 -1.05 -13.42 2.44
N ALA A 83 -1.25 -14.68 2.08
CA ALA A 83 -0.82 -15.82 2.90
C ALA A 83 0.69 -16.02 2.75
N THR A 84 1.45 -15.79 3.83
CA THR A 84 2.91 -15.94 3.84
C THR A 84 3.38 -17.31 4.29
N SER A 85 2.53 -18.05 5.01
CA SER A 85 2.79 -19.43 5.42
C SER A 85 1.49 -20.20 5.68
N MET A 86 1.60 -21.53 5.70
CA MET A 86 0.51 -22.42 6.13
C MET A 86 0.97 -23.25 7.34
N PRO A 87 0.10 -23.47 8.35
CA PRO A 87 -1.27 -22.98 8.44
C PRO A 87 -1.35 -21.49 8.81
N VAL A 88 -2.35 -20.79 8.28
CA VAL A 88 -2.73 -19.45 8.77
C VAL A 88 -3.44 -19.63 10.11
N THR A 89 -3.06 -18.84 11.12
CA THR A 89 -3.68 -18.89 12.44
C THR A 89 -4.56 -17.67 12.66
N ALA A 90 -5.72 -17.89 13.28
CA ALA A 90 -6.67 -16.83 13.61
C ALA A 90 -6.10 -15.88 14.66
N GLY A 91 -6.52 -14.62 14.61
CA GLY A 91 -6.08 -13.56 15.51
C GLY A 91 -6.40 -12.20 14.92
N THR A 92 -5.79 -11.15 15.48
CA THR A 92 -5.91 -9.79 14.95
C THR A 92 -4.96 -9.58 13.78
N PHE A 93 -5.43 -8.84 12.79
CA PHE A 93 -4.61 -8.32 11.71
C PHE A 93 -4.50 -6.81 11.84
N SER A 94 -3.26 -6.29 11.86
CA SER A 94 -2.99 -4.86 11.80
C SER A 94 -1.69 -4.65 11.02
N SER A 95 -1.65 -3.63 10.17
CA SER A 95 -0.47 -3.24 9.41
C SER A 95 -0.48 -1.73 9.26
N VAL A 96 0.67 -1.10 9.51
CA VAL A 96 0.83 0.35 9.42
C VAL A 96 1.69 0.67 8.21
N ILE A 97 1.16 1.52 7.34
CA ILE A 97 1.87 2.08 6.19
C ILE A 97 1.90 3.59 6.36
N GLN A 98 3.10 4.15 6.45
CA GLN A 98 3.31 5.59 6.42
C GLN A 98 3.61 6.00 4.98
N VAL A 99 2.94 7.04 4.48
CA VAL A 99 3.21 7.57 3.15
C VAL A 99 3.79 8.97 3.28
N THR A 100 4.97 9.17 2.70
CA THR A 100 5.62 10.49 2.62
C THR A 100 5.41 11.04 1.21
N PHE A 101 4.82 12.23 1.10
CA PHE A 101 4.60 12.89 -0.17
C PHE A 101 5.64 13.98 -0.41
N THR A 102 6.31 13.93 -1.55
CA THR A 102 7.24 14.97 -2.01
C THR A 102 6.62 15.72 -3.19
N TYR A 103 6.70 17.05 -3.13
CA TYR A 103 6.17 17.96 -4.14
C TYR A 103 7.35 18.69 -4.80
N GLN A 104 7.43 18.64 -6.14
CA GLN A 104 8.46 19.28 -6.95
C GLN A 104 7.87 20.00 -8.15
#